data_AF-A0A7S4V5H2-F1
#
_entry.id   AF-A0A7S4V5H2-F1
#
_cell.length_a   1.000
_cell.length_b   1.000
_cell.length_c   1.000
_cell.angle_alpha   90.00
_cell.angle_beta   90.00
_cell.angle_gamma   90.00
#
_symmetry.space_group_name_H-M   'P 1'
#
loop_
_entity.id
_entity.type
_entity.pdbx_description
1 polymer ?
#
loop_
_entity_poly.entity_id
_entity_poly.type
_entity_poly.pdbx_seq_one_letter_code
_entity_poly.pdbx_strand_id
1 'polypeptide(L)'
;LEGPTEDETAGVTRIRARATKDDMEGWVTTKGNAGSVYIEESGRTYIVTAAMPLQTKFQTDAASDVRMLAEQETIELLEGPKEEKSDAPVRMNVRAVTDGRSGWVTLRKNTMKAWSPAYRCVAEAALTDELEAQRSKTLRSLEVGEALELLE
;
A
#
# COMPACT_ATOMS: atom_id res chain seq x y z
N LEU A 1 -27.59 28.43 -2.67
CA LEU A 1 -27.16 28.35 -4.08
C LEU A 1 -28.41 28.12 -4.92
N GLU A 2 -28.56 28.87 -6.01
CA GLU A 2 -29.73 28.81 -6.91
C GLU A 2 -29.29 28.22 -8.27
N GLY A 3 -30.08 27.28 -8.81
CA GLY A 3 -29.77 26.54 -10.04
C GLY A 3 -29.18 25.14 -9.81
N PRO A 4 -29.06 24.27 -10.84
CA PRO A 4 -29.13 24.57 -12.28
C PRO A 4 -30.51 25.00 -12.78
N THR A 5 -30.57 26.03 -13.63
CA THR A 5 -31.82 26.54 -14.24
C THR A 5 -31.58 26.84 -15.71
N GLU A 6 -32.57 26.54 -16.56
CA GLU A 6 -32.53 26.91 -17.97
C GLU A 6 -32.95 28.37 -18.19
N ASP A 7 -32.14 29.08 -18.98
CA ASP A 7 -32.48 30.36 -19.59
C ASP A 7 -33.07 30.06 -20.97
N GLU A 8 -34.40 29.94 -21.04
CA GLU A 8 -35.13 29.57 -22.27
C GLU A 8 -34.90 30.55 -23.41
N THR A 9 -34.61 31.83 -23.11
CA THR A 9 -34.38 32.86 -24.14
C THR A 9 -33.03 32.66 -24.82
N ALA A 10 -32.00 32.30 -24.05
CA ALA A 10 -30.65 32.06 -24.56
C ALA A 10 -30.38 30.58 -24.91
N GLY A 11 -31.24 29.65 -24.50
CA GLY A 11 -31.07 28.21 -24.71
C GLY A 11 -29.86 27.65 -23.95
N VAL A 12 -29.56 28.18 -22.76
CA VAL A 12 -28.39 27.81 -21.95
C VAL A 12 -28.77 27.43 -20.54
N THR A 13 -27.98 26.58 -19.89
CA THR A 13 -28.13 26.26 -18.47
C THR A 13 -27.22 27.17 -17.65
N ARG A 14 -27.75 27.78 -16.58
CA ARG A 14 -27.00 28.70 -15.72
C ARG A 14 -27.14 28.32 -14.25
N ILE A 15 -26.13 28.68 -13.47
CA ILE A 15 -26.13 28.61 -12.01
C ILE A 15 -25.77 29.97 -11.43
N ARG A 16 -26.26 30.26 -10.22
CA ARG A 16 -25.77 31.36 -9.41
C ARG A 16 -24.63 30.84 -8.53
N ALA A 17 -23.44 31.42 -8.69
CA ALA A 17 -22.23 30.97 -8.02
C ALA A 17 -21.49 32.14 -7.37
N ARG A 18 -20.65 31.83 -6.38
CA ARG A 18 -19.67 32.75 -5.79
C ARG A 18 -18.27 32.28 -6.15
N ALA A 19 -17.44 33.16 -6.70
CA ALA A 19 -16.05 32.85 -6.97
C ALA A 19 -15.26 32.76 -5.66
N THR A 20 -14.54 31.65 -5.45
CA THR A 20 -13.78 31.41 -4.21
C THR A 20 -12.53 32.28 -4.08
N LYS A 21 -12.12 32.97 -5.16
CA LYS A 21 -10.92 33.81 -5.19
C LYS A 21 -11.15 35.20 -4.60
N ASP A 22 -12.33 35.77 -4.80
CA ASP A 22 -12.64 37.17 -4.52
C ASP A 22 -14.04 37.38 -3.92
N ASP A 23 -14.74 36.30 -3.56
CA ASP A 23 -16.09 36.29 -3.01
C ASP A 23 -17.15 37.00 -3.86
N MET A 24 -16.87 37.24 -5.15
CA MET A 24 -17.83 37.87 -6.05
C MET A 24 -18.93 36.88 -6.46
N GLU A 25 -20.18 37.32 -6.36
CA GLU A 25 -21.35 36.54 -6.74
C GLU A 25 -21.87 36.93 -8.13
N GLY A 26 -22.31 35.94 -8.91
CA GLY A 26 -22.85 36.17 -10.24
C GLY A 26 -23.53 34.95 -10.83
N TRP A 27 -24.00 35.10 -12.06
CA TRP A 27 -24.57 34.01 -12.86
C TRP A 27 -23.57 33.53 -13.88
N VAL A 28 -23.40 32.21 -13.97
CA VAL A 28 -22.46 31.59 -14.91
C VAL A 28 -23.15 30.48 -15.70
N THR A 29 -22.81 30.38 -16.99
CA THR A 29 -23.32 29.36 -17.90
C THR A 29 -22.57 28.06 -17.66
N THR A 30 -23.28 26.96 -17.38
CA THR A 30 -22.67 25.63 -17.23
C THR A 30 -22.57 24.94 -18.59
N LYS A 31 -23.61 25.04 -19.42
CA LYS A 31 -23.68 24.45 -20.77
C LYS A 31 -24.26 25.44 -21.77
N GLY A 32 -23.54 25.68 -22.86
CA GLY A 32 -23.97 26.51 -23.98
C GLY A 32 -24.97 25.80 -24.90
N ASN A 33 -25.66 26.59 -25.73
CA ASN A 33 -26.69 26.11 -26.68
C ASN A 33 -26.16 25.11 -27.73
N ALA A 34 -24.88 25.17 -28.07
CA ALA A 34 -24.19 24.24 -28.98
C ALA A 34 -23.59 23.01 -28.27
N GLY A 35 -23.88 22.81 -26.98
CA GLY A 35 -23.42 21.66 -26.20
C GLY A 35 -22.06 21.82 -25.50
N SER A 36 -21.34 22.93 -25.72
CA SER A 36 -20.09 23.23 -25.02
C SER A 36 -20.31 23.36 -23.51
N VAL A 37 -19.53 22.62 -22.71
CA VAL A 37 -19.53 22.68 -21.25
C VAL A 37 -18.49 23.69 -20.79
N TYR A 38 -18.92 24.68 -20.01
CA TYR A 38 -18.06 25.74 -19.46
C TYR A 38 -17.80 25.55 -17.96
N ILE A 39 -18.75 24.96 -17.25
CA ILE A 39 -18.62 24.60 -15.84
C ILE A 39 -19.19 23.20 -15.63
N GLU A 40 -18.37 22.35 -15.02
CA GLU A 40 -18.74 21.02 -14.54
C GLU A 40 -18.76 21.04 -13.02
N GLU A 41 -19.64 20.24 -12.41
CA GLU A 41 -19.62 20.03 -10.97
C GLU A 41 -18.29 19.36 -10.63
N SER A 42 -17.44 20.01 -9.84
CA SER A 42 -16.23 19.34 -9.33
C SER A 42 -16.65 18.15 -8.50
N GLY A 43 -15.93 17.03 -8.60
CA GLY A 43 -16.12 15.89 -7.71
C GLY A 43 -16.09 16.32 -6.24
N ARG A 44 -16.63 15.49 -5.33
CA ARG A 44 -16.57 15.79 -3.90
C ARG A 44 -15.10 15.91 -3.47
N THR A 45 -14.67 17.09 -3.05
CA THR A 45 -13.30 17.30 -2.58
C THR A 45 -13.20 17.21 -1.07
N TYR A 46 -12.02 16.84 -0.58
CA TYR A 46 -11.65 16.87 0.83
C TYR A 46 -10.37 17.69 1.00
N ILE A 47 -10.20 18.31 2.16
CA ILE A 47 -8.95 18.97 2.56
C ILE A 47 -8.25 18.07 3.57
N VAL A 48 -6.98 17.78 3.31
CA VAL A 48 -6.12 17.00 4.21
C VAL A 48 -5.85 17.82 5.47
N THR A 49 -6.32 17.37 6.63
CA THR A 49 -6.13 18.08 7.92
C THR A 49 -4.91 17.61 8.70
N ALA A 50 -4.27 16.53 8.27
CA ALA A 50 -3.01 16.03 8.81
C ALA A 50 -2.26 15.26 7.72
N ALA A 51 -0.94 15.40 7.64
CA ALA A 51 -0.14 14.75 6.61
C ALA A 51 -0.31 13.21 6.65
N MET A 52 -0.55 12.59 5.49
CA MET A 52 -0.84 11.16 5.38
C MET A 52 -0.29 10.57 4.07
N PRO A 53 0.07 9.28 4.02
CA PRO A 53 0.52 8.66 2.78
C PRO A 53 -0.63 8.48 1.78
N LEU A 54 -0.38 8.82 0.51
CA LEU A 54 -1.19 8.40 -0.62
C LEU A 54 -0.69 7.05 -1.11
N GLN A 55 -1.53 6.02 -1.08
CA GLN A 55 -1.13 4.64 -1.34
C GLN A 55 -1.60 4.12 -2.72
N THR A 56 -0.85 3.18 -3.28
CA THR A 56 -1.12 2.63 -4.61
C THR A 56 -2.37 1.75 -4.69
N LYS A 57 -2.87 1.22 -3.56
CA LYS A 57 -3.97 0.25 -3.49
C LYS A 57 -4.74 0.37 -2.18
N PHE A 58 -5.94 -0.22 -2.15
CA PHE A 58 -6.82 -0.23 -0.98
C PHE A 58 -6.31 -1.09 0.18
N GLN A 59 -5.65 -2.22 -0.09
CA GLN A 59 -5.09 -3.08 0.97
C GLN A 59 -3.79 -2.49 1.51
N THR A 60 -3.80 -1.98 2.74
CA THR A 60 -2.67 -1.30 3.39
C THR A 60 -1.41 -2.18 3.42
N ASP A 61 -1.56 -3.47 3.72
CA ASP A 61 -0.45 -4.42 3.83
C ASP A 61 0.19 -4.81 2.47
N ALA A 62 -0.49 -4.52 1.35
CA ALA A 62 0.00 -4.80 0.00
C ALA A 62 0.28 -3.51 -0.81
N ALA A 63 0.05 -2.36 -0.19
CA ALA A 63 0.23 -1.07 -0.80
C ALA A 63 1.66 -0.56 -0.62
N SER A 64 2.09 0.26 -1.57
CA SER A 64 3.28 1.10 -1.45
C SER A 64 2.85 2.56 -1.44
N ASP A 65 3.60 3.39 -0.75
CA ASP A 65 3.36 4.83 -0.75
C ASP A 65 3.74 5.42 -2.12
N VAL A 66 2.84 6.19 -2.71
CA VAL A 66 3.11 7.03 -3.89
C VAL A 66 3.89 8.26 -3.45
N ARG A 67 3.37 8.96 -2.44
CA ARG A 67 3.98 10.12 -1.77
C ARG A 67 3.19 10.44 -0.49
N MET A 68 3.69 11.40 0.29
CA MET A 68 2.92 12.03 1.35
C MET A 68 2.02 13.15 0.80
N LEU A 69 0.78 13.21 1.27
CA LEU A 69 -0.12 14.35 1.15
C LEU A 69 0.19 15.34 2.27
N ALA A 70 0.27 16.63 1.96
CA ALA A 70 0.53 17.68 2.94
C ALA A 70 -0.76 18.13 3.64
N GLU A 71 -0.65 18.70 4.84
CA GLU A 71 -1.75 19.44 5.45
C GLU A 71 -2.20 20.58 4.53
N GLN A 72 -3.50 20.84 4.48
CA GLN A 72 -4.19 21.79 3.59
C GLN A 72 -4.15 21.43 2.09
N GLU A 73 -3.68 20.24 1.73
CA GLU A 73 -3.78 19.74 0.35
C GLU A 73 -5.23 19.31 0.03
N THR A 74 -5.74 19.73 -1.14
CA THR A 74 -7.08 19.33 -1.62
C THR A 74 -7.01 18.06 -2.45
N ILE A 75 -7.84 17.07 -2.13
CA ILE A 75 -7.98 15.80 -2.86
C ILE A 75 -9.42 15.62 -3.39
N GLU A 76 -9.55 14.95 -4.52
CA GLU A 76 -10.85 14.62 -5.13
C GLU A 76 -11.28 13.19 -4.80
N LEU A 77 -12.55 13.02 -4.45
CA LEU A 77 -13.14 11.71 -4.16
C LEU A 77 -13.43 10.96 -5.45
N LEU A 78 -12.63 9.93 -5.73
CA LEU A 78 -12.90 8.98 -6.81
C LEU A 78 -13.83 7.84 -6.35
N GLU A 79 -13.63 7.36 -5.13
CA GLU A 79 -14.40 6.26 -4.52
C GLU A 79 -14.64 6.54 -3.03
N GLY A 80 -15.87 6.30 -2.57
CA GLY A 80 -16.30 6.57 -1.20
C GLY A 80 -15.57 5.72 -0.13
N PRO A 81 -15.66 6.11 1.16
CA PRO A 81 -15.09 5.33 2.25
C PRO A 81 -15.60 3.88 2.26
N LYS A 82 -14.68 2.93 2.37
CA LYS A 82 -14.95 1.50 2.51
C LYS A 82 -14.11 0.92 3.64
N GLU A 83 -14.65 -0.08 4.32
CA GLU A 83 -13.95 -0.77 5.39
C GLU A 83 -12.93 -1.75 4.82
N GLU A 84 -11.64 -1.55 5.14
CA GLU A 84 -10.60 -2.54 4.85
C GLU A 84 -10.66 -3.63 5.92
N LYS A 85 -11.02 -4.86 5.50
CA LYS A 85 -10.86 -6.05 6.33
C LYS A 85 -9.48 -6.63 6.09
N SER A 86 -8.61 -6.56 7.08
CA SER A 86 -7.33 -7.25 7.10
C SER A 86 -7.36 -8.44 8.04
N ASP A 87 -6.52 -9.44 7.77
CA ASP A 87 -6.35 -10.55 8.69
C ASP A 87 -5.74 -10.06 9.99
N ALA A 88 -6.20 -10.61 11.11
CA ALA A 88 -5.63 -10.28 12.41
C ALA A 88 -4.12 -10.59 12.42
N PRO A 89 -3.25 -9.66 12.84
CA PRO A 89 -1.82 -9.89 12.84
C PRO A 89 -1.49 -11.05 13.78
N VAL A 90 -0.82 -12.08 13.27
CA VAL A 90 -0.25 -13.15 14.09
C VAL A 90 0.97 -12.58 14.79
N ARG A 91 0.96 -12.54 16.12
CA ARG A 91 2.06 -11.99 16.91
C ARG A 91 2.64 -13.04 17.84
N MET A 92 3.95 -12.94 18.06
CA MET A 92 4.68 -13.80 19.00
C MET A 92 5.45 -12.93 20.01
N ASN A 93 5.41 -13.35 21.27
CA ASN A 93 6.24 -12.76 22.31
C ASN A 93 7.62 -13.41 22.25
N VAL A 94 8.65 -12.59 22.09
CA VAL A 94 10.04 -13.02 21.85
C VAL A 94 10.98 -12.36 22.84
N ARG A 95 12.18 -12.93 22.96
CA ARG A 95 13.32 -12.31 23.62
C ARG A 95 14.47 -12.23 22.62
N ALA A 96 15.01 -11.05 22.41
CA ALA A 96 16.19 -10.85 21.58
C ALA A 96 17.40 -11.57 22.21
N VAL A 97 18.06 -12.43 21.42
CA VAL A 97 19.23 -13.19 21.91
C VAL A 97 20.44 -12.29 22.14
N THR A 98 20.54 -11.19 21.41
CA THR A 98 21.67 -10.26 21.44
C THR A 98 21.74 -9.42 22.71
N ASP A 99 20.60 -8.98 23.24
CA ASP A 99 20.54 -8.06 24.40
C ASP A 99 19.59 -8.52 25.52
N GLY A 100 18.91 -9.67 25.34
CA GLY A 100 18.02 -10.26 26.34
C GLY A 100 16.68 -9.55 26.52
N ARG A 101 16.35 -8.53 25.72
CA ARG A 101 15.10 -7.77 25.87
C ARG A 101 13.91 -8.53 25.29
N SER A 102 12.77 -8.45 25.97
CA SER A 102 11.53 -9.10 25.55
C SER A 102 10.56 -8.13 24.88
N GLY A 103 9.78 -8.61 23.91
CA GLY A 103 8.80 -7.80 23.19
C GLY A 103 7.94 -8.63 22.24
N TRP A 104 6.97 -7.98 21.60
CA TRP A 104 6.07 -8.63 20.65
C TRP A 104 6.45 -8.30 19.21
N VAL A 105 6.64 -9.33 18.38
CA VAL A 105 6.88 -9.18 16.94
C VAL A 105 5.70 -9.73 16.13
N THR A 106 5.50 -9.22 14.93
CA THR A 106 4.45 -9.66 14.00
C THR A 106 5.01 -10.66 12.99
N LEU A 107 4.38 -11.82 12.86
CA LEU A 107 4.79 -12.88 11.95
C LEU A 107 4.38 -12.59 10.51
N ARG A 108 5.35 -12.15 9.68
CA ARG A 108 5.18 -12.04 8.22
C ARG A 108 6.14 -12.99 7.52
N LYS A 109 5.64 -13.76 6.54
CA LYS A 109 6.38 -14.82 5.81
C LYS A 109 7.72 -14.36 5.22
N ASN A 110 7.83 -13.10 4.84
CA ASN A 110 9.02 -12.51 4.22
C ASN A 110 9.98 -11.83 5.21
N THR A 111 9.65 -11.77 6.50
CA THR A 111 10.46 -11.07 7.52
C THR A 111 11.10 -12.01 8.55
N MET A 112 10.64 -13.26 8.64
CA MET A 112 11.15 -14.23 9.59
C MET A 112 11.29 -15.60 8.95
N LYS A 113 12.41 -16.27 9.25
CA LYS A 113 12.67 -17.68 8.96
C LYS A 113 12.86 -18.39 10.29
N ALA A 114 12.29 -19.58 10.44
CA ALA A 114 12.59 -20.42 11.59
C ALA A 114 14.10 -20.70 11.63
N TRP A 115 14.68 -20.68 12.83
CA TRP A 115 16.07 -21.09 12.98
C TRP A 115 16.18 -22.59 12.70
N SER A 116 17.05 -22.95 11.76
CA SER A 116 17.46 -24.32 11.50
C SER A 116 18.90 -24.51 12.00
N PRO A 117 19.27 -25.70 12.51
CA PRO A 117 20.64 -26.00 12.87
C PRO A 117 21.58 -25.74 11.69
N ALA A 118 22.55 -24.86 11.91
CA ALA A 118 23.67 -24.66 11.00
C ALA A 118 24.81 -25.60 11.40
N TYR A 119 25.30 -26.36 10.43
CA TYR A 119 26.47 -27.23 10.56
C TYR A 119 27.65 -26.66 9.77
N ARG A 120 28.85 -27.09 10.13
CA ARG A 120 30.08 -26.77 9.40
C ARG A 120 30.81 -28.06 9.08
N CYS A 121 31.21 -28.22 7.83
CA CYS A 121 32.05 -29.32 7.40
C CYS A 121 33.44 -29.19 8.08
N VAL A 122 33.85 -30.17 8.89
CA VAL A 122 35.11 -30.14 9.65
C VAL A 122 36.21 -31.02 9.05
N ALA A 123 35.85 -31.90 8.12
CA ALA A 123 36.73 -32.76 7.36
C ALA A 123 36.08 -32.99 5.98
N GLU A 124 36.87 -33.17 4.93
CA GLU A 124 36.34 -33.42 3.58
C GLU A 124 35.31 -34.56 3.60
N ALA A 125 34.11 -34.28 3.08
CA ALA A 125 32.97 -35.20 3.14
C ALA A 125 32.19 -35.18 1.83
N ALA A 126 31.67 -36.34 1.40
CA ALA A 126 30.81 -36.43 0.22
C ALA A 126 29.37 -36.04 0.57
N LEU A 127 28.79 -35.10 -0.20
CA LEU A 127 27.37 -34.82 -0.19
C LEU A 127 26.67 -35.79 -1.15
N THR A 128 25.70 -36.56 -0.65
CA THR A 128 24.99 -37.59 -1.40
C THR A 128 23.50 -37.28 -1.55
N ASP A 129 22.83 -37.92 -2.49
CA ASP A 129 21.42 -37.67 -2.82
C ASP A 129 20.42 -38.56 -2.09
N GLU A 130 20.88 -39.61 -1.41
CA GLU A 130 20.04 -40.53 -0.64
C GLU A 130 20.59 -40.75 0.78
N LEU A 131 19.69 -41.13 1.70
CA LEU A 131 20.02 -41.41 3.11
C LEU A 131 20.90 -42.66 3.27
N GLU A 132 20.65 -43.69 2.47
CA GLU A 132 21.43 -44.94 2.51
C GLU A 132 22.74 -44.75 1.74
N ALA A 133 23.85 -44.55 2.47
CA ALA A 133 25.16 -44.31 1.88
C ALA A 133 25.61 -45.36 0.84
N GLN A 134 25.16 -46.61 0.98
CA GLN A 134 25.49 -47.70 0.05
C GLN A 134 24.71 -47.64 -1.29
N ARG A 135 23.57 -46.94 -1.33
CA ARG A 135 22.73 -46.79 -2.53
C ARG A 135 22.81 -45.40 -3.15
N SER A 136 23.27 -44.43 -2.38
CA SER A 136 23.40 -43.04 -2.79
C SER A 136 24.52 -42.81 -3.80
N LYS A 137 24.35 -41.83 -4.69
CA LYS A 137 25.43 -41.29 -5.53
C LYS A 137 26.02 -40.04 -4.89
N THR A 138 27.33 -39.86 -5.04
CA THR A 138 27.99 -38.61 -4.63
C THR A 138 27.61 -37.48 -5.60
N LEU A 139 27.04 -36.40 -5.05
CA LEU A 139 26.74 -35.17 -5.78
C LEU A 139 27.99 -34.30 -5.92
N ARG A 140 28.68 -34.05 -4.80
CA ARG A 140 29.99 -33.37 -4.75
C ARG A 140 30.67 -33.55 -3.40
N SER A 141 31.95 -33.20 -3.29
CA SER A 141 32.65 -33.07 -2.01
C SER A 141 32.36 -31.71 -1.35
N LEU A 142 32.32 -31.72 -0.02
CA LEU A 142 32.20 -30.56 0.85
C LEU A 142 33.58 -30.20 1.39
N GLU A 143 33.91 -28.91 1.35
CA GLU A 143 35.22 -28.42 1.80
C GLU A 143 35.25 -28.18 3.32
N VAL A 144 36.43 -28.30 3.93
CA VAL A 144 36.60 -27.94 5.33
C VAL A 144 36.27 -26.46 5.52
N GLY A 145 35.25 -26.23 6.34
CA GLY A 145 34.76 -24.91 6.67
C GLY A 145 33.46 -24.52 5.99
N GLU A 146 32.97 -25.32 5.04
CA GLU A 146 31.71 -25.09 4.35
C GLU A 146 30.51 -25.15 5.31
N ALA A 147 29.59 -24.19 5.22
CA ALA A 147 28.39 -24.12 6.04
C ALA A 147 27.24 -24.91 5.41
N LEU A 148 26.53 -25.69 6.22
CA LEU A 148 25.41 -26.53 5.83
C LEU A 148 24.19 -26.15 6.67
N GLU A 149 23.02 -26.13 6.06
CA GLU A 149 21.76 -25.90 6.75
C GLU A 149 20.97 -27.21 6.80
N LEU A 150 20.42 -27.56 7.97
CA LEU A 150 19.47 -28.66 8.06
C LEU A 150 18.17 -28.28 7.34
N LEU A 151 17.73 -29.14 6.42
CA LEU A 151 16.41 -29.04 5.82
C LEU A 151 15.39 -29.73 6.74
N GLU A 152 14.23 -29.09 6.95
CA GLU A 152 13.03 -29.68 7.57
C GLU A 152 12.19 -30.44 6.55
#